data_AF-A0A0D3HUK6-F1
#
_entry.id   AF-A0A0D3HUK6-F1
#
_cell.length_a   1.000
_cell.length_b   1.000
_cell.length_c   1.000
_cell.angle_alpha   90.00
_cell.angle_beta   90.00
_cell.angle_gamma   90.00
#
_symmetry.space_group_name_H-M   'P 1'
#
loop_
_entity.id
_entity.type
_entity.pdbx_description
1 polymer ?
#
loop_
_entity_poly.entity_id
_entity_poly.type
_entity_poly.pdbx_seq_one_letter_code
_entity_poly.pdbx_strand_id
1 'polypeptide(L)'
;MDPNLEKVSGLMQKMNLSESERRRVKVGGALTATLPCRDPQAVVKVVDCKELGNNRFLVTFRQASGKRKALNDGPWMFGKDLLVVVEFDGAKLIDEMEFLTIPIWVWVMKMPLGLMTRSIGESVGDMIGEVIECNIPEF
;
A
#
# COMPACT_ATOMS: atom_id res chain seq x y z
N MET A 1 17.22 16.39 -16.49
CA MET A 1 16.46 15.16 -16.80
C MET A 1 16.98 14.10 -15.85
N ASP A 2 16.17 13.66 -14.88
CA ASP A 2 16.59 12.69 -13.88
C ASP A 2 16.56 11.27 -14.48
N PRO A 3 17.69 10.55 -14.57
CA PRO A 3 17.76 9.22 -15.21
C PRO A 3 16.85 8.17 -14.54
N ASN A 4 16.51 8.38 -13.27
CA ASN A 4 15.62 7.48 -12.52
C ASN A 4 14.15 7.70 -12.87
N LEU A 5 13.76 8.90 -13.33
CA LEU A 5 12.38 9.22 -13.69
C LEU A 5 11.95 8.52 -14.98
N GLU A 6 12.85 8.40 -15.96
CA GLU A 6 12.57 7.66 -17.20
C GLU A 6 12.46 6.15 -16.97
N LYS A 7 13.27 5.59 -16.06
CA LYS A 7 13.18 4.17 -15.68
C LYS A 7 11.85 3.84 -15.02
N VAL A 8 11.41 4.66 -14.07
CA VAL A 8 10.11 4.49 -13.39
C VAL A 8 8.95 4.69 -14.38
N SER A 9 9.04 5.68 -15.28
CA SER A 9 8.04 5.93 -16.33
C SER A 9 7.92 4.77 -17.34
N GLY A 10 9.05 4.16 -17.72
CA GLY A 10 9.09 2.98 -18.60
C GLY A 10 8.56 1.72 -17.92
N LEU A 11 8.81 1.56 -16.62
CA LEU A 11 8.24 0.47 -15.83
C LEU A 11 6.73 0.64 -15.64
N MET A 12 6.27 1.87 -15.39
CA MET A 12 4.86 2.22 -15.35
C MET A 12 4.14 1.90 -16.67
N GLN A 13 4.82 2.11 -17.80
CA GLN A 13 4.31 1.76 -19.12
C GLN A 13 4.22 0.25 -19.35
N LYS A 14 5.18 -0.52 -18.80
CA LYS A 14 5.17 -2.00 -18.83
C LYS A 14 4.13 -2.64 -17.90
N MET A 15 3.76 -1.94 -16.82
CA MET A 15 2.58 -2.29 -16.02
C MET A 15 1.24 -1.88 -16.69
N ASN A 16 1.25 -1.40 -17.95
CA ASN A 16 0.05 -1.01 -18.71
C ASN A 16 -0.76 0.15 -18.09
N LEU A 17 -0.07 1.14 -17.51
CA LEU A 17 -0.69 2.31 -16.87
C LEU A 17 -1.22 3.36 -17.83
N SER A 18 -2.41 3.88 -17.51
CA SER A 18 -2.95 5.08 -18.13
C SER A 18 -2.23 6.36 -17.65
N GLU A 19 -2.24 7.41 -18.45
CA GLU A 19 -1.62 8.71 -18.12
C GLU A 19 -2.22 9.38 -16.86
N SER A 20 -3.43 9.01 -16.46
CA SER A 20 -4.08 9.48 -15.22
C SER A 20 -3.47 8.88 -13.95
N GLU A 21 -2.88 7.70 -14.02
CA GLU A 21 -2.27 6.99 -12.88
C GLU A 21 -0.83 7.47 -12.61
N ARG A 22 -0.15 7.95 -13.66
CA ARG A 22 1.19 8.57 -13.57
C ARG A 22 1.22 9.83 -12.70
N ARG A 23 0.06 10.48 -12.47
CA ARG A 23 -0.03 11.71 -11.66
C ARG A 23 0.04 11.48 -10.15
N ARG A 24 -0.19 10.24 -9.69
CA ARG A 24 -0.20 9.89 -8.26
C ARG A 24 1.18 9.54 -7.70
N VAL A 25 2.16 9.28 -8.58
CA VAL A 25 3.56 9.04 -8.20
C VAL A 25 4.39 10.26 -8.63
N LYS A 26 4.64 11.19 -7.71
CA LYS A 26 5.52 12.35 -7.95
C LYS A 26 6.92 12.10 -7.41
N VAL A 27 7.91 12.08 -8.31
CA VAL A 27 9.33 12.11 -7.96
C VAL A 27 9.79 13.56 -7.93
N GLY A 28 9.89 14.14 -6.72
CA GLY A 28 10.52 15.45 -6.46
C GLY A 28 9.56 16.65 -6.25
N GLY A 29 9.97 17.59 -5.40
CA GLY A 29 9.37 18.93 -5.21
C GLY A 29 8.41 19.11 -4.02
N ALA A 30 8.37 20.30 -3.41
CA ALA A 30 7.89 20.61 -2.05
C ALA A 30 6.39 20.98 -1.89
N LEU A 31 6.00 21.13 -0.60
CA LEU A 31 4.70 21.24 0.07
C LEU A 31 3.75 22.39 -0.36
N THR A 32 2.43 22.21 -0.20
CA THR A 32 1.54 23.11 0.61
C THR A 32 0.05 22.66 0.62
N ALA A 33 -0.56 22.77 1.82
CA ALA A 33 -1.97 23.02 2.18
C ALA A 33 -3.10 21.93 2.14
N THR A 34 -3.55 21.67 3.37
CA THR A 34 -4.73 21.11 4.07
C THR A 34 -6.14 21.03 3.43
N LEU A 35 -6.84 19.88 3.58
CA LEU A 35 -8.30 19.64 3.81
C LEU A 35 -8.55 18.17 4.26
N PRO A 36 -9.55 17.81 5.10
CA PRO A 36 -9.77 16.43 5.57
C PRO A 36 -10.67 15.67 4.59
N CYS A 37 -10.19 15.51 3.37
CA CYS A 37 -10.62 14.48 2.44
C CYS A 37 -9.39 13.61 2.29
N ARG A 38 -9.40 12.36 2.83
CA ARG A 38 -8.24 11.46 2.97
C ARG A 38 -7.18 11.79 1.92
N ASP A 39 -6.09 12.41 2.38
CA ASP A 39 -5.06 13.00 1.54
C ASP A 39 -4.73 12.07 0.37
N PRO A 40 -4.45 12.61 -0.85
CA PRO A 40 -3.97 11.80 -1.94
C PRO A 40 -2.79 10.97 -1.43
N GLN A 41 -2.96 9.63 -1.47
CA GLN A 41 -2.02 8.59 -1.01
C GLN A 41 -0.62 9.17 -0.87
N ALA A 42 -0.15 9.27 0.38
CA ALA A 42 1.13 9.86 0.72
C ALA A 42 2.18 9.51 -0.32
N VAL A 43 2.78 10.54 -0.95
CA VAL A 43 3.70 10.35 -2.07
C VAL A 43 4.91 9.53 -1.59
N VAL A 44 4.89 8.22 -1.87
CA VAL A 44 6.00 7.32 -1.57
C VAL A 44 7.04 7.50 -2.67
N LYS A 45 8.23 8.00 -2.27
CA LYS A 45 9.35 8.17 -3.20
C LYS A 45 10.05 6.84 -3.44
N VAL A 46 9.68 6.19 -4.54
CA VAL A 46 10.39 5.04 -5.10
C VAL A 46 11.69 5.51 -5.74
N VAL A 47 12.78 4.83 -5.44
CA VAL A 47 14.12 5.08 -6.02
C VAL A 47 14.31 4.26 -7.28
N ASP A 48 13.94 2.99 -7.20
CA ASP A 48 14.09 2.02 -8.27
C ASP A 48 12.98 0.98 -8.16
N CYS A 49 12.63 0.38 -9.28
CA CYS A 49 11.75 -0.77 -9.30
C CYS A 49 12.16 -1.71 -10.42
N LYS A 50 12.44 -2.97 -10.06
CA LYS A 50 13.01 -3.99 -10.93
C LYS A 50 12.02 -5.13 -11.12
N GLU A 51 11.79 -5.50 -12.37
CA GLU A 51 11.02 -6.70 -12.71
C GLU A 51 11.82 -7.97 -12.38
N LEU A 52 11.17 -8.90 -11.69
CA LEU A 52 11.74 -10.19 -11.29
C LEU A 52 11.12 -11.37 -12.07
N GLY A 53 10.19 -11.09 -13.00
CA GLY A 53 9.44 -12.09 -13.75
C GLY A 53 8.24 -12.66 -12.98
N ASN A 54 7.37 -13.38 -13.68
CA ASN A 54 6.13 -13.95 -13.12
C ASN A 54 5.28 -12.92 -12.36
N ASN A 55 5.15 -11.71 -12.90
CA ASN A 55 4.41 -10.60 -12.28
C ASN A 55 4.92 -10.19 -10.88
N ARG A 56 6.21 -10.40 -10.60
CA ARG A 56 6.88 -9.98 -9.35
C ARG A 56 7.80 -8.80 -9.60
N PHE A 57 7.81 -7.87 -8.66
CA PHE A 57 8.57 -6.62 -8.76
C PHE A 57 9.29 -6.33 -7.44
N LEU A 58 10.55 -5.90 -7.52
CA LEU A 58 11.32 -5.40 -6.38
C LEU A 58 11.30 -3.89 -6.38
N VAL A 59 10.63 -3.30 -5.38
CA VAL A 59 10.57 -1.85 -5.20
C VAL A 59 11.59 -1.41 -4.16
N THR A 60 12.48 -0.49 -4.54
CA THR A 60 13.46 0.12 -3.64
C THR A 60 13.00 1.52 -3.24
N PHE A 61 12.92 1.77 -1.93
CA PHE A 61 12.49 3.05 -1.38
C PHE A 61 13.68 3.86 -0.88
N ARG A 62 13.61 5.18 -1.02
CA ARG A 62 14.67 6.08 -0.52
C ARG A 62 14.72 6.13 1.00
N GLN A 63 13.55 6.01 1.62
CA GLN A 63 13.35 6.20 3.05
C GLN A 63 12.61 5.00 3.61
N ALA A 64 13.01 4.57 4.82
CA ALA A 64 12.33 3.50 5.55
C ALA A 64 10.85 3.82 5.81
N SER A 65 10.52 5.11 5.98
CA SER A 65 9.12 5.57 6.07
C SER A 65 8.31 5.25 4.83
N GLY A 66 8.90 5.37 3.63
CA GLY A 66 8.25 5.02 2.37
C GLY A 66 7.96 3.52 2.28
N LYS A 67 8.93 2.68 2.66
CA LYS A 67 8.75 1.22 2.75
C LYS A 67 7.63 0.86 3.74
N ARG A 68 7.65 1.45 4.93
CA ARG A 68 6.63 1.18 5.97
C ARG A 68 5.23 1.55 5.51
N LYS A 69 5.07 2.70 4.85
CA LYS A 69 3.79 3.08 4.26
C LYS A 69 3.35 2.07 3.21
N ALA A 70 4.24 1.67 2.30
CA ALA A 70 3.93 0.66 1.29
C ALA A 70 3.51 -0.70 1.89
N LEU A 71 3.98 -1.07 3.08
CA LEU A 71 3.57 -2.30 3.75
C LEU A 71 2.27 -2.14 4.54
N ASN A 72 2.08 -1.02 5.23
CA ASN A 72 1.02 -0.87 6.25
C ASN A 72 -0.21 -0.10 5.77
N ASP A 73 -0.06 0.80 4.80
CA ASP A 73 -1.15 1.70 4.35
C ASP A 73 -1.94 1.09 3.18
N GLY A 74 -1.84 -0.23 2.97
CA GLY A 74 -2.58 -0.99 1.96
C GLY A 74 -4.09 -1.14 2.28
N PRO A 75 -4.88 -1.73 1.37
CA PRO A 75 -4.46 -2.46 0.17
C PRO A 75 -4.14 -1.53 -1.02
N TRP A 76 -3.17 -1.93 -1.85
CA TRP A 76 -2.76 -1.16 -3.02
C TRP A 76 -3.46 -1.67 -4.27
N MET A 77 -4.26 -0.82 -4.89
CA MET A 77 -4.87 -1.12 -6.19
C MET A 77 -4.21 -0.32 -7.30
N PHE A 78 -4.17 -0.93 -8.47
CA PHE A 78 -3.59 -0.38 -9.67
C PHE A 78 -4.48 -0.74 -10.86
N GLY A 79 -5.15 0.24 -11.45
CA GLY A 79 -6.27 -0.02 -12.36
C GLY A 79 -7.33 -0.91 -11.71
N LYS A 80 -7.41 -2.17 -12.15
CA LYS A 80 -8.31 -3.22 -11.63
C LYS A 80 -7.56 -4.34 -10.90
N ASP A 81 -6.24 -4.25 -10.82
CA ASP A 81 -5.38 -5.28 -10.25
C ASP A 81 -4.97 -4.90 -8.82
N LEU A 82 -4.90 -5.90 -7.96
CA LEU A 82 -4.52 -5.77 -6.56
C LEU A 82 -3.04 -6.12 -6.41
N LEU A 83 -2.28 -5.20 -5.80
CA LEU A 83 -0.87 -5.41 -5.53
C LEU A 83 -0.69 -5.98 -4.11
N VAL A 84 -0.08 -7.15 -4.04
CA VAL A 84 0.38 -7.74 -2.79
C VAL A 84 1.80 -7.27 -2.53
N VAL A 85 2.00 -6.56 -1.43
CA VAL A 85 3.31 -6.01 -1.04
C VAL A 85 3.80 -6.77 0.17
N VAL A 86 4.96 -7.38 0.04
CA VAL A 86 5.65 -8.11 1.13
C VAL A 86 7.01 -7.50 1.37
N GLU A 87 7.49 -7.64 2.61
CA GLU A 87 8.82 -7.21 2.97
C GLU A 87 9.86 -8.08 2.26
N PHE A 88 10.80 -7.42 1.58
CA PHE A 88 11.91 -8.12 0.93
C PHE A 88 12.85 -8.75 1.95
N ASP A 89 13.02 -10.06 1.84
CA ASP A 89 13.97 -10.87 2.63
C ASP A 89 15.12 -11.34 1.72
N GLY A 90 16.32 -10.81 1.95
CA GLY A 90 17.50 -11.15 1.16
C GLY A 90 18.03 -12.57 1.38
N ALA A 91 17.53 -13.29 2.38
CA ALA A 91 17.91 -14.68 2.63
C ALA A 91 17.05 -15.69 1.83
N LYS A 92 15.89 -15.25 1.31
CA LYS A 92 14.95 -16.08 0.56
C LYS A 92 15.14 -15.95 -0.94
N LEU A 93 14.91 -17.04 -1.67
CA LEU A 93 14.75 -17.00 -3.11
C LEU A 93 13.43 -16.29 -3.47
N ILE A 94 13.36 -15.73 -4.67
CA ILE A 94 12.15 -15.03 -5.15
C ILE A 94 10.94 -16.00 -5.20
N ASP A 95 11.20 -17.28 -5.46
CA ASP A 95 10.19 -18.34 -5.49
C ASP A 95 9.76 -18.84 -4.10
N GLU A 96 10.54 -18.53 -3.06
CA GLU A 96 10.21 -18.80 -1.65
C GLU A 96 9.43 -17.64 -1.00
N MET A 97 9.32 -16.50 -1.68
CA MET A 97 8.52 -15.37 -1.20
C MET A 97 7.03 -15.63 -1.46
N GLU A 98 6.24 -15.62 -0.39
CA GLU A 98 4.80 -15.86 -0.45
C GLU A 98 4.02 -14.53 -0.50
N PHE A 99 3.08 -14.45 -1.45
CA PHE A 99 2.21 -13.29 -1.68
C PHE A 99 0.75 -13.67 -1.42
N LEU A 100 0.48 -14.23 -0.23
CA LEU A 100 -0.81 -14.89 0.07
C LEU A 100 -1.82 -13.99 0.79
N THR A 101 -1.35 -12.99 1.52
CA THR A 101 -2.20 -12.17 2.40
C THR A 101 -2.01 -10.68 2.12
N ILE A 102 -3.06 -9.91 2.40
CA ILE A 102 -3.05 -8.45 2.33
C ILE A 102 -3.71 -7.87 3.58
N PRO A 103 -3.15 -6.82 4.20
CA PRO A 103 -3.85 -6.09 5.24
C PRO A 103 -4.97 -5.27 4.61
N ILE A 104 -6.18 -5.39 5.16
CA ILE A 104 -7.35 -4.60 4.75
C ILE A 104 -8.00 -3.94 5.97
N TRP A 105 -8.48 -2.70 5.77
CA TRP A 105 -9.30 -2.02 6.76
C TRP A 105 -10.77 -2.34 6.50
N VAL A 106 -11.41 -3.01 7.46
CA VAL A 106 -12.85 -3.29 7.44
C VAL A 106 -13.57 -2.31 8.35
N TRP A 107 -14.60 -1.65 7.83
CA TRP A 107 -15.43 -0.75 8.62
C TRP A 107 -16.78 -1.40 8.95
N VAL A 108 -16.99 -1.68 10.23
CA VAL A 108 -18.28 -2.15 10.74
C VAL A 108 -19.23 -0.96 10.91
N MET A 109 -20.27 -0.91 10.08
CA MET A 109 -21.25 0.17 10.09
C MET A 109 -22.49 -0.19 10.93
N LYS A 110 -23.18 0.84 11.44
CA LYS A 110 -24.46 0.72 12.16
C LYS A 110 -24.42 -0.20 13.39
N MET A 111 -23.28 -0.28 14.06
CA MET A 111 -23.15 -1.02 15.30
C MET A 111 -23.82 -0.24 16.45
N PRO A 112 -24.67 -0.87 17.28
CA PRO A 112 -25.20 -0.22 18.47
C PRO A 112 -24.08 0.25 19.41
N LEU A 113 -24.21 1.44 20.01
CA LEU A 113 -23.16 2.03 20.86
C LEU A 113 -22.73 1.12 22.01
N GLY A 114 -23.68 0.43 22.66
CA GLY A 114 -23.37 -0.53 23.72
C GLY A 114 -22.60 -1.77 23.27
N LEU A 115 -22.48 -2.01 21.95
CA LEU A 115 -21.71 -3.09 21.36
C LEU A 115 -20.40 -2.61 20.72
N MET A 116 -20.17 -1.29 20.60
CA MET A 116 -18.92 -0.70 20.05
C MET A 116 -17.76 -0.85 21.04
N THR A 117 -17.40 -2.09 21.32
CA THR A 117 -16.28 -2.46 22.19
C THR A 117 -15.21 -3.18 21.40
N ARG A 118 -13.97 -3.14 21.90
CA ARG A 118 -12.81 -3.81 21.29
C ARG A 118 -13.09 -5.29 21.06
N SER A 119 -13.59 -5.97 22.08
CA SER A 119 -13.85 -7.40 22.06
C SER A 119 -14.84 -7.79 20.95
N ILE A 120 -15.92 -7.02 20.73
CA ILE A 120 -16.85 -7.32 19.65
C ILE A 120 -16.24 -7.00 18.29
N GLY A 121 -15.49 -5.89 18.18
CA GLY A 121 -14.77 -5.54 16.95
C GLY A 121 -13.77 -6.62 16.52
N GLU A 122 -12.98 -7.13 17.47
CA GLU A 122 -12.05 -8.25 17.26
C GLU A 122 -12.79 -9.53 16.92
N SER A 123 -13.87 -9.87 17.64
CA SER A 123 -14.69 -11.06 17.32
C SER A 123 -15.27 -11.02 15.90
N VAL A 124 -15.66 -9.83 15.42
CA VAL A 124 -16.12 -9.65 14.03
C VAL A 124 -14.97 -9.79 13.06
N GLY A 125 -13.81 -9.22 13.38
CA GLY A 125 -12.60 -9.34 12.59
C GLY A 125 -12.12 -10.79 12.43
N ASP A 126 -12.14 -11.57 13.51
CA ASP A 126 -11.75 -12.99 13.54
C ASP A 126 -12.60 -13.86 12.62
N MET A 127 -13.86 -13.47 12.37
CA MET A 127 -14.71 -14.15 11.38
C MET A 127 -14.29 -13.90 9.93
N ILE A 128 -13.56 -12.81 9.68
CA ILE A 128 -13.07 -12.42 8.35
C ILE A 128 -11.63 -12.94 8.13
N GLY A 129 -10.78 -12.83 9.15
CA GLY A 129 -9.38 -13.24 9.10
C GLY A 129 -8.61 -12.81 10.34
N GLU A 130 -7.28 -12.81 10.25
CA GLU A 130 -6.42 -12.37 11.34
C GLU A 130 -6.58 -10.86 11.61
N VAL A 131 -6.84 -10.50 12.87
CA VAL A 131 -6.98 -9.10 13.28
C VAL A 131 -5.61 -8.51 13.62
N ILE A 132 -5.15 -7.58 12.80
CA ILE A 132 -3.90 -6.84 13.04
C ILE A 132 -4.13 -5.65 13.97
N GLU A 133 -5.19 -4.88 13.71
CA GLU A 133 -5.50 -3.66 14.46
C GLU A 133 -7.03 -3.45 14.52
N CYS A 134 -7.52 -3.03 15.69
CA CYS A 134 -8.92 -2.62 15.88
C CYS A 134 -8.96 -1.20 16.44
N ASN A 135 -9.55 -0.28 15.68
CA ASN A 135 -9.76 1.10 16.06
C ASN A 135 -11.21 1.31 16.52
N ILE A 136 -11.39 1.91 17.69
CA ILE A 136 -12.70 2.21 18.28
C ILE A 136 -12.72 3.71 18.54
N PRO A 137 -13.73 4.44 18.05
CA PRO A 137 -13.84 5.86 18.35
C PRO A 137 -14.01 6.06 19.86
N GLU A 138 -13.21 6.98 20.43
CA GLU A 138 -13.42 7.47 21.79
C GLU A 138 -14.66 8.38 21.79
N PHE A 139 -15.57 8.18 22.76
CA PHE A 139 -16.80 8.93 22.94
C PHE A 139 -16.76 9.81 24.20
#